data_AF-A0A960L8E6-F1
#
_entry.id   AF-A0A960L8E6-F1
#
_cell.length_a   1.000
_cell.length_b   1.000
_cell.length_c   1.000
_cell.angle_alpha   90.00
_cell.angle_beta   90.00
_cell.angle_gamma   90.00
#
_symmetry.space_group_name_H-M   'P 1'
#
loop_
_entity.id
_entity.type
_entity.pdbx_description
1 polymer ?
#
loop_
_entity_poly.entity_id
_entity_poly.type
_entity_poly.pdbx_seq_one_letter_code
_entity_poly.pdbx_strand_id
1 'polypeptide(L)'
;MTAILGISAFYHDAAAALVVDGEIVAAAQEERFSRVKHDERFPRQAVAYCLEHAGLEAADLDFVGFYDKPLLKFDRLLETYLTVAPRGFRSFLKAMPLWLHEKLHLPRELRRGLGGGYRRRYVFTEHHESHAASAFFPSPFEEAAVLTVDGVGEWATASYGHGRGNRIELSHELRFPHSLGLLYSAFTYYCGFRVNSGEYKLMGLAPYGEPRYADLLLDHVVDLKDDGSLHLDQRYFDYCHGLTMTSARFHALLGGPPRRPESPLTQRDMDLAASI
;
A
#
# COMPACT_ATOMS: atom_id res chain seq x y z
N MET A 1 -29.82 11.88 7.50
CA MET A 1 -28.46 12.23 7.06
C MET A 1 -27.49 11.50 7.94
N THR A 2 -26.72 10.61 7.35
CA THR A 2 -25.57 9.94 7.97
C THR A 2 -24.31 10.43 7.27
N ALA A 3 -23.42 11.09 8.01
CA ALA A 3 -22.18 11.65 7.48
C ALA A 3 -20.95 10.89 8.00
N ILE A 4 -20.12 10.39 7.08
CA ILE A 4 -18.96 9.56 7.38
C ILE A 4 -17.71 10.15 6.73
N LEU A 5 -16.72 10.47 7.54
CA LEU A 5 -15.42 10.94 7.07
C LEU A 5 -14.40 9.80 7.09
N GLY A 6 -13.92 9.37 5.93
CA GLY A 6 -12.77 8.49 5.78
C GLY A 6 -11.47 9.28 5.76
N ILE A 7 -10.45 8.80 6.49
CA ILE A 7 -9.12 9.42 6.58
C ILE A 7 -8.03 8.41 6.23
N SER A 8 -7.13 8.80 5.33
CA SER A 8 -5.83 8.15 5.11
C SER A 8 -4.70 9.10 5.56
N ALA A 9 -3.75 8.59 6.36
CA ALA A 9 -2.64 9.37 6.90
C ALA A 9 -1.50 8.49 7.46
N PHE A 10 -0.39 9.13 7.82
CA PHE A 10 0.75 8.60 8.57
C PHE A 10 1.54 7.50 7.87
N TYR A 11 1.59 7.52 6.53
CA TYR A 11 2.48 6.65 5.76
C TYR A 11 2.88 7.25 4.40
N HIS A 12 1.93 7.36 3.48
CA HIS A 12 2.02 8.12 2.23
C HIS A 12 0.59 8.38 1.74
N ASP A 13 0.45 9.28 0.76
CA ASP A 13 -0.82 9.61 0.11
C ASP A 13 -1.97 9.93 1.08
N ALA A 14 -1.70 10.83 2.02
CA ALA A 14 -2.72 11.30 2.95
C ALA A 14 -3.90 11.93 2.19
N ALA A 15 -5.11 11.56 2.61
CA ALA A 15 -6.35 11.91 1.91
C ALA A 15 -7.55 11.90 2.85
N ALA A 16 -8.61 12.57 2.43
CA ALA A 16 -9.92 12.52 3.08
C ALA A 16 -11.02 12.29 2.06
N ALA A 17 -12.06 11.55 2.46
CA ALA A 17 -13.28 11.36 1.68
C ALA A 17 -14.50 11.47 2.60
N LEU A 18 -15.50 12.21 2.18
CA LEU A 18 -16.76 12.40 2.88
C LEU A 18 -17.88 11.70 2.10
N VAL A 19 -18.55 10.77 2.79
CA VAL A 19 -19.74 10.08 2.30
C VAL A 19 -20.94 10.54 3.11
N VAL A 20 -22.03 10.91 2.43
CA VAL A 20 -23.29 11.32 3.04
C VAL A 20 -24.41 10.48 2.45
N ASP A 21 -25.15 9.77 3.31
CA ASP A 21 -26.31 8.95 2.90
C ASP A 21 -26.00 7.98 1.74
N GLY A 22 -24.76 7.49 1.66
CA GLY A 22 -24.29 6.55 0.63
C GLY A 22 -23.57 7.21 -0.56
N GLU A 23 -23.65 8.53 -0.70
CA GLU A 23 -23.06 9.27 -1.83
C GLU A 23 -21.70 9.87 -1.45
N ILE A 24 -20.71 9.76 -2.34
CA ILE A 24 -19.41 10.41 -2.18
C ILE A 24 -19.59 11.91 -2.49
N VAL A 25 -19.63 12.73 -1.45
CA VAL A 25 -19.85 14.18 -1.57
C VAL A 25 -18.55 14.91 -1.91
N ALA A 26 -17.44 14.50 -1.31
CA ALA A 26 -16.14 15.10 -1.56
C ALA A 26 -15.03 14.08 -1.30
N ALA A 27 -13.95 14.14 -2.08
CA ALA A 27 -12.72 13.39 -1.82
C ALA A 27 -11.52 14.17 -2.33
N ALA A 28 -10.45 14.24 -1.54
CA ALA A 28 -9.25 14.94 -1.94
C ALA A 28 -7.99 14.36 -1.27
N GLN A 29 -6.87 14.45 -1.99
CA GLN A 29 -5.54 14.14 -1.47
C GLN A 29 -4.85 15.40 -0.93
N GLU A 30 -4.18 15.29 0.22
CA GLU A 30 -3.52 16.42 0.89
C GLU A 30 -2.43 17.05 0.02
N GLU A 31 -1.70 16.24 -0.76
CA GLU A 31 -0.62 16.72 -1.63
C GLU A 31 -1.08 17.77 -2.67
N ARG A 32 -2.38 17.77 -3.03
CA ARG A 32 -2.95 18.76 -3.96
C ARG A 32 -2.93 20.16 -3.34
N PHE A 33 -3.16 20.25 -2.03
CA PHE A 33 -3.15 21.49 -1.26
C PHE A 33 -1.77 21.82 -0.69
N SER A 34 -1.11 20.85 -0.04
CA SER A 34 0.17 21.07 0.62
C SER A 34 1.33 21.27 -0.36
N ARG A 35 1.15 20.85 -1.63
CA ARG A 35 2.19 20.84 -2.67
C ARG A 35 3.41 19.98 -2.33
N VAL A 36 3.29 19.13 -1.30
CA VAL A 36 4.28 18.12 -0.92
C VAL A 36 3.82 16.81 -1.51
N LYS A 37 4.54 16.30 -2.50
CA LYS A 37 4.21 15.02 -3.16
C LYS A 37 4.28 13.88 -2.15
N HIS A 38 3.27 13.00 -2.15
CA HIS A 38 3.09 11.89 -1.22
C HIS A 38 3.07 12.32 0.24
N ASP A 39 2.43 13.46 0.53
CA ASP A 39 2.30 13.97 1.89
C ASP A 39 1.75 12.88 2.82
N GLU A 40 2.51 12.52 3.85
CA GLU A 40 2.15 11.47 4.80
C GLU A 40 1.46 12.02 6.05
N ARG A 41 1.40 13.34 6.22
CA ARG A 41 0.90 13.96 7.45
C ARG A 41 -0.62 13.83 7.55
N PHE A 42 -1.19 14.21 8.69
CA PHE A 42 -2.64 14.30 8.82
C PHE A 42 -3.21 15.24 7.74
N PRO A 43 -4.23 14.82 6.96
CA PRO A 43 -4.73 15.54 5.78
C PRO A 43 -5.64 16.72 6.18
N ARG A 44 -5.07 17.74 6.83
CA ARG A 44 -5.81 18.89 7.38
C ARG A 44 -6.61 19.62 6.30
N GLN A 45 -5.99 19.89 5.16
CA GLN A 45 -6.62 20.70 4.12
C GLN A 45 -7.65 19.89 3.35
N ALA A 46 -7.39 18.61 3.08
CA ALA A 46 -8.38 17.74 2.46
C ALA A 46 -9.61 17.50 3.35
N VAL A 47 -9.42 17.33 4.67
CA VAL A 47 -10.53 17.24 5.63
C VAL A 47 -11.32 18.54 5.66
N ALA A 48 -10.65 19.69 5.75
CA ALA A 48 -11.31 21.00 5.75
C ALA A 48 -12.13 21.20 4.47
N TYR A 49 -11.56 20.90 3.30
CA TYR A 49 -12.25 20.95 2.02
C TYR A 49 -13.52 20.08 1.99
N CYS A 50 -13.43 18.82 2.44
CA CYS A 50 -14.59 17.92 2.43
C CYS A 50 -15.73 18.43 3.32
N LEU A 51 -15.39 18.93 4.51
CA LEU A 51 -16.36 19.48 5.47
C LEU A 51 -16.99 20.78 4.96
N GLU A 52 -16.17 21.71 4.44
CA GLU A 52 -16.62 22.98 3.86
C GLU A 52 -17.54 22.76 2.66
N HIS A 53 -17.19 21.83 1.77
CA HIS A 53 -17.99 21.52 0.58
C HIS A 53 -19.41 21.01 0.92
N ALA A 54 -19.54 20.29 2.04
CA ALA A 54 -20.83 19.78 2.53
C ALA A 54 -21.53 20.73 3.52
N GLY A 55 -20.90 21.85 3.89
CA GLY A 55 -21.42 22.75 4.94
C GLY A 55 -21.52 22.10 6.32
N LEU A 56 -20.61 21.17 6.63
CA LEU A 56 -20.59 20.42 7.89
C LEU A 56 -19.40 20.82 8.76
N GLU A 57 -19.56 20.67 10.07
CA GLU A 57 -18.47 20.70 11.03
C GLU A 57 -18.06 19.27 11.45
N ALA A 58 -16.87 19.13 12.04
CA ALA A 58 -16.41 17.83 12.55
C ALA A 58 -17.35 17.25 13.64
N ALA A 59 -18.15 18.08 14.32
CA ALA A 59 -19.13 17.65 15.31
C ALA A 59 -20.39 17.01 14.70
N ASP A 60 -20.68 17.32 13.43
CA ASP A 60 -21.86 16.82 12.69
C ASP A 60 -21.64 15.43 12.12
N LEU A 61 -20.39 14.97 12.03
CA LEU A 61 -20.04 13.62 11.57
C LEU A 61 -20.60 12.57 12.53
N ASP A 62 -21.17 11.49 11.97
CA ASP A 62 -21.59 10.32 12.73
C ASP A 62 -20.39 9.39 12.98
N PHE A 63 -19.61 9.15 11.95
CA PHE A 63 -18.46 8.22 11.97
C PHE A 63 -17.21 8.84 11.36
N VAL A 64 -16.05 8.47 11.91
CA VAL A 64 -14.75 8.71 11.29
C VAL A 64 -14.08 7.36 11.05
N GLY A 65 -13.84 7.02 9.79
CA GLY A 65 -13.19 5.79 9.36
C GLY A 65 -11.69 5.97 9.14
N PHE A 66 -10.91 4.95 9.49
CA PHE A 66 -9.49 4.85 9.14
C PHE A 66 -9.22 3.48 8.50
N TYR A 67 -8.38 3.49 7.47
CA TYR A 67 -8.25 2.43 6.49
C TYR A 67 -7.46 1.18 6.94
N ASP A 68 -6.73 1.23 8.06
CA ASP A 68 -6.00 0.06 8.56
C ASP A 68 -6.27 -0.20 10.06
N LYS A 69 -6.03 -1.46 10.47
CA LYS A 69 -6.02 -1.88 11.89
C LYS A 69 -4.60 -1.76 12.46
N PRO A 70 -4.31 -0.80 13.35
CA PRO A 70 -2.94 -0.53 13.81
C PRO A 70 -2.26 -1.71 14.52
N LEU A 71 -3.04 -2.52 15.25
CA LEU A 71 -2.51 -3.67 16.01
C LEU A 71 -2.05 -4.80 15.10
N LEU A 72 -2.84 -5.18 14.09
CA LEU A 72 -2.47 -6.23 13.14
C LEU A 72 -1.23 -5.84 12.32
N LYS A 73 -1.13 -4.56 11.94
CA LYS A 73 0.04 -4.02 11.25
C LYS A 73 1.30 -4.05 12.12
N PHE A 74 1.15 -3.77 13.42
CA PHE A 74 2.23 -3.88 14.38
C PHE A 74 2.69 -5.33 14.55
N ASP A 75 1.76 -6.27 14.66
CA ASP A 75 2.05 -7.71 14.76
C ASP A 75 2.90 -8.19 13.57
N ARG A 76 2.56 -7.80 12.33
CA ARG A 76 3.38 -8.15 11.15
C ARG A 76 4.80 -7.64 11.27
N LEU A 77 4.98 -6.39 11.66
CA LEU A 77 6.33 -5.80 11.73
C LEU A 77 7.16 -6.49 12.81
N LEU A 78 6.55 -6.77 13.96
CA LEU A 78 7.18 -7.53 15.04
C LEU A 78 7.63 -8.92 14.54
N GLU A 79 6.73 -9.68 13.90
CA GLU A 79 7.03 -11.01 13.39
C GLU A 79 8.09 -10.98 12.28
N THR A 80 8.01 -10.02 11.36
CA THR A 80 9.00 -9.84 10.28
C THR A 80 10.39 -9.59 10.86
N TYR A 81 10.50 -8.75 11.90
CA TYR A 81 11.80 -8.48 12.50
C TYR A 81 12.35 -9.66 13.31
N LEU A 82 11.48 -10.45 13.95
CA LEU A 82 11.87 -11.64 14.72
C LEU A 82 12.28 -12.81 13.82
N THR A 83 11.57 -13.04 12.73
CA THR A 83 11.85 -14.13 11.77
C THR A 83 13.20 -13.99 11.07
N VAL A 84 13.73 -12.76 10.98
CA VAL A 84 15.05 -12.48 10.37
C VAL A 84 16.14 -12.19 11.42
N ALA A 85 15.93 -12.60 12.66
CA ALA A 85 16.96 -12.52 13.71
C ALA A 85 18.21 -13.33 13.32
N PRO A 86 19.44 -12.84 13.60
CA PRO A 86 19.77 -11.64 14.37
C PRO A 86 19.84 -10.33 13.56
N ARG A 87 19.74 -10.37 12.22
CA ARG A 87 19.89 -9.19 11.35
C ARG A 87 18.72 -8.22 11.49
N GLY A 88 17.49 -8.72 11.62
CA GLY A 88 16.28 -7.93 11.83
C GLY A 88 16.20 -7.21 13.18
N PHE A 89 16.95 -7.68 14.19
CA PHE A 89 16.89 -7.15 15.56
C PHE A 89 17.39 -5.70 15.69
N ARG A 90 18.33 -5.27 14.84
CA ARG A 90 18.78 -3.87 14.82
C ARG A 90 17.72 -2.93 14.24
N SER A 91 17.02 -3.37 13.20
CA SER A 91 15.91 -2.63 12.59
C SER A 91 14.72 -2.55 13.55
N PHE A 92 14.43 -3.65 14.25
CA PHE A 92 13.45 -3.70 15.33
C PHE A 92 13.67 -2.62 16.40
N LEU A 93 14.87 -2.55 16.98
CA LEU A 93 15.18 -1.58 18.04
C LEU A 93 15.04 -0.12 17.59
N LYS A 94 15.23 0.17 16.30
CA LYS A 94 15.04 1.51 15.72
C LYS A 94 13.57 1.81 15.41
N ALA A 95 12.83 0.83 14.90
CA ALA A 95 11.43 0.99 14.52
C ALA A 95 10.48 1.01 15.73
N MET A 96 10.81 0.24 16.78
CA MET A 96 9.95 0.03 17.94
C MET A 96 9.54 1.33 18.67
N PRO A 97 10.44 2.29 18.97
CA PRO A 97 10.05 3.53 19.66
C PRO A 97 9.07 4.39 18.85
N LEU A 98 9.22 4.45 17.52
CA LEU A 98 8.32 5.19 16.63
C LEU A 98 6.92 4.55 16.61
N TRP A 99 6.86 3.23 16.50
CA TRP A 99 5.61 2.48 16.53
C TRP A 99 4.86 2.61 17.86
N LEU A 100 5.58 2.51 18.98
CA LEU A 100 4.99 2.64 20.32
C LEU A 100 4.44 4.04 20.58
N HIS A 101 5.11 5.08 20.07
CA HIS A 101 4.77 6.47 20.36
C HIS A 101 3.68 7.02 19.43
N GLU A 102 3.69 6.70 18.14
CA GLU A 102 2.79 7.32 17.14
C GLU A 102 1.61 6.41 16.73
N LYS A 103 1.86 5.14 16.38
CA LYS A 103 0.86 4.28 15.72
C LYS A 103 -0.14 3.65 16.70
N LEU A 104 0.27 3.33 17.93
CA LEU A 104 -0.65 2.86 18.99
C LEU A 104 -1.59 3.96 19.51
N HIS A 105 -1.30 5.23 19.22
CA HIS A 105 -2.12 6.39 19.61
C HIS A 105 -2.95 6.96 18.47
N LEU A 106 -3.20 6.19 17.40
CA LEU A 106 -3.91 6.68 16.23
C LEU A 106 -5.25 7.39 16.53
N PRO A 107 -6.15 6.90 17.42
CA PRO A 107 -7.36 7.64 17.79
C PRO A 107 -7.07 9.02 18.40
N ARG A 108 -5.96 9.17 19.14
CA ARG A 108 -5.54 10.45 19.73
C ARG A 108 -5.05 11.40 18.64
N GLU A 109 -4.27 10.92 17.69
CA GLU A 109 -3.79 11.75 16.58
C GLU A 109 -4.94 12.16 15.64
N LEU A 110 -5.90 11.27 15.35
CA LEU A 110 -7.11 11.62 14.60
C LEU A 110 -7.94 12.68 15.34
N ARG A 111 -8.13 12.54 16.66
CA ARG A 111 -8.83 13.54 17.48
C ARG A 111 -8.13 14.89 17.44
N ARG A 112 -6.80 14.91 17.56
CA ARG A 112 -5.99 16.12 17.48
C ARG A 112 -6.05 16.75 16.08
N GLY A 113 -6.04 15.93 15.04
CA GLY A 113 -6.17 16.36 13.64
C GLY A 113 -7.51 17.04 13.36
N LEU A 114 -8.60 16.52 13.94
CA LEU A 114 -9.95 17.08 13.89
C LEU A 114 -10.21 18.20 14.92
N GLY A 115 -9.17 18.75 15.55
CA GLY A 115 -9.29 19.84 16.51
C GLY A 115 -10.09 19.51 17.78
N GLY A 116 -10.35 18.23 18.07
CA GLY A 116 -11.18 17.78 19.19
C GLY A 116 -12.69 18.00 19.00
N GLY A 117 -13.13 18.46 17.81
CA GLY A 117 -14.55 18.68 17.50
C GLY A 117 -15.34 17.38 17.38
N TYR A 118 -14.72 16.33 16.85
CA TYR A 118 -15.33 15.00 16.77
C TYR A 118 -15.16 14.22 18.08
N ARG A 119 -16.27 13.78 18.67
CA ARG A 119 -16.30 13.04 19.95
C ARG A 119 -16.99 11.67 19.88
N ARG A 120 -17.48 11.28 18.70
CA ARG A 120 -18.17 10.00 18.50
C ARG A 120 -17.16 8.89 18.18
N ARG A 121 -17.64 7.80 17.56
CA ARG A 121 -16.89 6.55 17.37
C ARG A 121 -15.97 6.58 16.13
N TYR A 122 -14.68 6.39 16.37
CA TYR A 122 -13.75 6.01 15.31
C TYR A 122 -13.95 4.55 14.91
N VAL A 123 -13.94 4.28 13.60
CA VAL A 123 -14.05 2.95 13.00
C VAL A 123 -12.74 2.63 12.29
N PHE A 124 -12.20 1.44 12.55
CA PHE A 124 -10.96 0.95 11.94
C PHE A 124 -11.30 -0.31 11.14
N THR A 125 -11.06 -0.26 9.84
CA THR A 125 -11.29 -1.35 8.88
C THR A 125 -9.98 -2.02 8.51
N GLU A 126 -10.04 -3.14 7.81
CA GLU A 126 -8.82 -3.75 7.23
C GLU A 126 -8.39 -3.00 5.96
N HIS A 127 -7.09 -2.96 5.68
CA HIS A 127 -6.53 -2.24 4.54
C HIS A 127 -7.09 -2.74 3.20
N HIS A 128 -7.08 -4.07 3.01
CA HIS A 128 -7.61 -4.69 1.81
C HIS A 128 -9.14 -4.62 1.71
N GLU A 129 -9.84 -4.66 2.84
CA GLU A 129 -11.29 -4.41 2.89
C GLU A 129 -11.61 -2.98 2.43
N SER A 130 -10.79 -2.01 2.84
CA SER A 130 -10.92 -0.60 2.42
C SER A 130 -10.69 -0.43 0.92
N HIS A 131 -9.67 -1.10 0.37
CA HIS A 131 -9.46 -1.15 -1.08
C HIS A 131 -10.65 -1.77 -1.82
N ALA A 132 -11.09 -2.95 -1.39
CA ALA A 132 -12.25 -3.63 -1.96
C ALA A 132 -13.52 -2.75 -1.93
N ALA A 133 -13.79 -2.09 -0.80
CA ALA A 133 -14.91 -1.17 -0.63
C ALA A 133 -14.85 0.04 -1.57
N SER A 134 -13.65 0.62 -1.73
CA SER A 134 -13.43 1.77 -2.62
C SER A 134 -13.64 1.45 -4.10
N ALA A 135 -13.57 0.17 -4.49
CA ALA A 135 -13.84 -0.28 -5.84
C ALA A 135 -15.28 -0.78 -6.02
N PHE A 136 -15.78 -1.62 -5.12
CA PHE A 136 -17.07 -2.28 -5.24
C PHE A 136 -18.25 -1.32 -5.05
N PHE A 137 -18.28 -0.55 -3.96
CA PHE A 137 -19.43 0.30 -3.64
C PHE A 137 -19.71 1.43 -4.65
N PRO A 138 -18.72 2.09 -5.26
CA PRO A 138 -18.99 3.04 -6.34
C PRO A 138 -19.14 2.38 -7.72
N SER A 139 -18.96 1.05 -7.84
CA SER A 139 -19.17 0.35 -9.11
C SER A 139 -20.67 0.23 -9.44
N PRO A 140 -21.04 0.07 -10.72
CA PRO A 140 -22.44 -0.11 -11.11
C PRO A 140 -22.98 -1.51 -10.83
N PHE A 141 -22.21 -2.40 -10.19
CA PHE A 141 -22.56 -3.80 -10.04
C PHE A 141 -23.21 -4.07 -8.67
N GLU A 142 -24.37 -4.71 -8.66
CA GLU A 142 -24.98 -5.21 -7.43
C GLU A 142 -24.23 -6.41 -6.84
N GLU A 143 -23.52 -7.16 -7.69
CA GLU A 143 -22.78 -8.37 -7.35
C GLU A 143 -21.52 -8.47 -8.22
N ALA A 144 -20.34 -8.62 -7.62
CA ALA A 144 -19.07 -8.67 -8.36
C ALA A 144 -17.97 -9.43 -7.60
N ALA A 145 -17.12 -10.14 -8.35
CA ALA A 145 -15.83 -10.58 -7.82
C ALA A 145 -14.93 -9.36 -7.58
N VAL A 146 -14.23 -9.35 -6.45
CA VAL A 146 -13.31 -8.26 -6.07
C VAL A 146 -11.91 -8.84 -5.93
N LEU A 147 -10.93 -8.20 -6.57
CA LEU A 147 -9.51 -8.52 -6.48
C LEU A 147 -8.75 -7.26 -6.09
N THR A 148 -8.00 -7.34 -5.00
CA THR A 148 -7.07 -6.30 -4.56
C THR A 148 -5.66 -6.86 -4.68
N VAL A 149 -4.79 -6.15 -5.38
CA VAL A 149 -3.35 -6.47 -5.48
C VAL A 149 -2.58 -5.23 -5.04
N ASP A 150 -1.75 -5.39 -4.01
CA ASP A 150 -1.05 -4.30 -3.36
C ASP A 150 0.41 -4.69 -3.02
N GLY A 151 1.20 -3.73 -2.54
CA GLY A 151 2.49 -3.98 -1.94
C GLY A 151 2.32 -4.81 -0.67
N VAL A 152 1.83 -4.19 0.41
CA VAL A 152 1.55 -4.84 1.70
C VAL A 152 0.54 -4.02 2.53
N GLY A 153 -0.55 -4.65 2.96
CA GLY A 153 -1.45 -4.13 4.00
C GLY A 153 -0.96 -4.46 5.42
N GLU A 154 -1.86 -4.96 6.26
CA GLU A 154 -1.50 -5.52 7.57
C GLU A 154 -0.72 -6.82 7.41
N TRP A 155 -1.22 -7.74 6.59
CA TRP A 155 -0.56 -9.01 6.21
C TRP A 155 -0.78 -9.36 4.75
N ALA A 156 -2.00 -9.10 4.25
CA ALA A 156 -2.36 -9.30 2.87
C ALA A 156 -1.49 -8.48 1.92
N THR A 157 -1.20 -9.06 0.78
CA THR A 157 -0.48 -8.47 -0.37
C THR A 157 -1.31 -8.60 -1.63
N ALA A 158 -2.15 -9.63 -1.69
CA ALA A 158 -3.31 -9.69 -2.56
C ALA A 158 -4.48 -10.31 -1.79
N SER A 159 -5.70 -9.95 -2.14
CA SER A 159 -6.91 -10.58 -1.59
C SER A 159 -7.98 -10.63 -2.64
N TYR A 160 -8.79 -11.68 -2.64
CA TYR A 160 -9.97 -11.74 -3.47
C TYR A 160 -11.19 -12.27 -2.73
N GLY A 161 -12.35 -11.96 -3.29
CA GLY A 161 -13.62 -12.31 -2.71
C GLY A 161 -14.79 -11.83 -3.54
N HIS A 162 -15.90 -11.62 -2.85
CA HIS A 162 -17.18 -11.35 -3.47
C HIS A 162 -17.88 -10.19 -2.77
N GLY A 163 -18.24 -9.15 -3.54
CA GLY A 163 -19.13 -8.08 -3.13
C GLY A 163 -20.56 -8.36 -3.58
N ARG A 164 -21.54 -8.21 -2.68
CA ARG A 164 -22.96 -8.29 -2.99
C ARG A 164 -23.79 -7.31 -2.16
N GLY A 165 -24.54 -6.44 -2.84
CA GLY A 165 -25.31 -5.37 -2.22
C GLY A 165 -24.42 -4.47 -1.35
N ASN A 166 -24.64 -4.47 -0.04
CA ASN A 166 -23.86 -3.67 0.91
C ASN A 166 -22.81 -4.48 1.69
N ARG A 167 -22.41 -5.66 1.20
CA ARG A 167 -21.45 -6.54 1.86
C ARG A 167 -20.30 -6.90 0.94
N ILE A 168 -19.13 -7.05 1.55
CA ILE A 168 -17.92 -7.59 0.91
C ILE A 168 -17.43 -8.72 1.80
N GLU A 169 -17.18 -9.88 1.18
CA GLU A 169 -16.58 -11.03 1.84
C GLU A 169 -15.28 -11.39 1.11
N LEU A 170 -14.15 -11.06 1.74
CA LEU A 170 -12.84 -11.50 1.29
C LEU A 170 -12.61 -12.92 1.81
N SER A 171 -12.39 -13.86 0.89
CA SER A 171 -12.32 -15.29 1.21
C SER A 171 -10.90 -15.85 1.17
N HIS A 172 -10.02 -15.20 0.40
CA HIS A 172 -8.66 -15.66 0.17
C HIS A 172 -7.70 -14.48 0.14
N GLU A 173 -6.47 -14.71 0.57
CA GLU A 173 -5.40 -13.72 0.54
C GLU A 173 -4.05 -14.39 0.28
N LEU A 174 -3.19 -13.66 -0.44
CA LEU A 174 -1.75 -13.88 -0.41
C LEU A 174 -1.17 -13.03 0.71
N ARG A 175 -0.24 -13.59 1.48
CA ARG A 175 0.37 -12.91 2.62
C ARG A 175 1.82 -12.55 2.35
N PHE A 176 2.24 -11.45 2.98
CA PHE A 176 3.64 -11.06 3.09
C PHE A 176 4.49 -12.23 3.62
N PRO A 177 5.68 -12.51 3.05
CA PRO A 177 6.45 -11.66 2.13
C PRO A 177 6.17 -11.90 0.64
N HIS A 178 5.23 -12.77 0.28
CA HIS A 178 4.90 -13.04 -1.12
C HIS A 178 3.99 -11.94 -1.63
N SER A 179 4.46 -11.12 -2.58
CA SER A 179 3.72 -9.95 -3.07
C SER A 179 4.12 -9.63 -4.50
N LEU A 180 3.12 -9.58 -5.40
CA LEU A 180 3.34 -9.08 -6.75
C LEU A 180 3.76 -7.60 -6.73
N GLY A 181 3.17 -6.80 -5.84
CA GLY A 181 3.54 -5.41 -5.66
C GLY A 181 5.01 -5.24 -5.24
N LEU A 182 5.49 -6.00 -4.26
CA LEU A 182 6.90 -5.93 -3.83
C LEU A 182 7.87 -6.49 -4.87
N LEU A 183 7.46 -7.53 -5.62
CA LEU A 183 8.22 -8.01 -6.77
C LEU A 183 8.39 -6.88 -7.80
N TYR A 184 7.30 -6.21 -8.18
CA TYR A 184 7.31 -5.11 -9.12
C TYR A 184 8.12 -3.90 -8.60
N SER A 185 8.02 -3.58 -7.31
CA SER A 185 8.85 -2.56 -6.66
C SER A 185 10.34 -2.95 -6.62
N ALA A 186 10.67 -4.24 -6.53
CA ALA A 186 12.06 -4.70 -6.60
C ALA A 186 12.66 -4.47 -7.99
N PHE A 187 11.91 -4.70 -9.06
CA PHE A 187 12.31 -4.34 -10.42
C PHE A 187 12.35 -2.83 -10.65
N THR A 188 11.40 -2.09 -10.09
CA THR A 188 11.39 -0.62 -10.12
C THR A 188 12.68 -0.07 -9.52
N TYR A 189 13.06 -0.58 -8.34
CA TYR A 189 14.33 -0.27 -7.68
C TYR A 189 15.54 -0.71 -8.51
N TYR A 190 15.51 -1.93 -9.05
CA TYR A 190 16.65 -2.51 -9.77
C TYR A 190 16.94 -1.81 -11.09
N CYS A 191 15.88 -1.36 -11.79
CA CYS A 191 15.96 -0.47 -12.94
C CYS A 191 16.24 0.97 -12.54
N GLY A 192 16.62 1.28 -11.29
CA GLY A 192 17.10 2.59 -10.83
C GLY A 192 16.01 3.65 -10.70
N PHE A 193 14.74 3.27 -10.57
CA PHE A 193 13.64 4.17 -10.25
C PHE A 193 13.33 4.19 -8.75
N ARG A 194 12.64 5.24 -8.30
CA ARG A 194 12.26 5.41 -6.90
C ARG A 194 11.06 4.52 -6.57
N VAL A 195 11.16 3.67 -5.54
CA VAL A 195 10.04 2.86 -5.02
C VAL A 195 8.92 3.76 -4.48
N ASN A 196 7.66 3.32 -4.61
CA ASN A 196 6.42 4.04 -4.28
C ASN A 196 6.22 5.34 -5.09
N SER A 197 6.83 5.44 -6.27
CA SER A 197 6.73 6.62 -7.13
C SER A 197 7.18 6.39 -8.57
N GLY A 198 7.93 5.32 -8.84
CA GLY A 198 8.60 5.05 -10.11
C GLY A 198 8.02 3.85 -10.84
N GLU A 199 7.07 3.15 -10.23
CA GLU A 199 6.42 1.94 -10.75
C GLU A 199 5.79 2.21 -12.13
N TYR A 200 5.17 3.38 -12.31
CA TYR A 200 4.63 3.79 -13.62
C TYR A 200 5.71 4.04 -14.68
N LYS A 201 6.94 4.43 -14.28
CA LYS A 201 8.06 4.60 -15.21
C LYS A 201 8.57 3.25 -15.69
N LEU A 202 8.63 2.26 -14.80
CA LEU A 202 8.94 0.88 -15.18
C LEU A 202 7.89 0.36 -16.17
N MET A 203 6.60 0.57 -15.88
CA MET A 203 5.51 0.19 -16.78
C MET A 203 5.64 0.87 -18.15
N GLY A 204 5.93 2.17 -18.16
CA GLY A 204 6.13 2.93 -19.39
C GLY A 204 7.39 2.52 -20.16
N LEU A 205 8.34 1.85 -19.52
CA LEU A 205 9.56 1.33 -20.15
C LEU A 205 9.33 -0.03 -20.82
N ALA A 206 8.40 -0.83 -20.31
CA ALA A 206 8.14 -2.19 -20.77
C ALA A 206 7.86 -2.33 -22.29
N PRO A 207 7.09 -1.44 -22.96
CA PRO A 207 6.83 -1.56 -24.40
C PRO A 207 8.06 -1.41 -25.31
N TYR A 208 9.20 -0.97 -24.78
CA TYR A 208 10.45 -0.79 -25.52
C TYR A 208 11.40 -1.99 -25.42
N GLY A 209 11.03 -3.03 -24.66
CA GLY A 209 11.85 -4.20 -24.40
C GLY A 209 11.31 -5.48 -25.01
N GLU A 210 12.12 -6.53 -24.93
CA GLU A 210 11.71 -7.92 -25.16
C GLU A 210 11.69 -8.68 -23.81
N PRO A 211 10.73 -9.58 -23.57
CA PRO A 211 10.58 -10.31 -22.29
C PRO A 211 11.62 -11.43 -22.10
N ARG A 212 12.91 -11.10 -22.26
CA ARG A 212 14.03 -12.05 -22.30
C ARG A 212 14.31 -12.75 -20.97
N TYR A 213 13.81 -12.21 -19.86
CA TYR A 213 14.04 -12.73 -18.51
C TYR A 213 12.81 -13.42 -17.93
N ALA A 214 11.66 -13.44 -18.62
CA ALA A 214 10.42 -13.97 -18.07
C ALA A 214 10.56 -15.44 -17.61
N ASP A 215 11.06 -16.32 -18.48
CA ASP A 215 11.28 -17.73 -18.14
C ASP A 215 12.28 -17.89 -16.99
N LEU A 216 13.37 -17.12 -17.01
CA LEU A 216 14.39 -17.14 -15.94
C LEU A 216 13.78 -16.77 -14.57
N LEU A 217 12.82 -15.83 -14.54
CA LEU A 217 12.15 -15.40 -13.33
C LEU A 217 11.16 -16.45 -12.84
N LEU A 218 10.42 -17.09 -13.74
CA LEU A 218 9.51 -18.20 -13.40
C LEU A 218 10.28 -19.45 -12.94
N ASP A 219 11.47 -19.70 -13.47
CA ASP A 219 12.30 -20.86 -13.10
C ASP A 219 12.98 -20.71 -11.73
N HIS A 220 13.21 -19.47 -11.26
CA HIS A 220 14.08 -19.23 -10.11
C HIS A 220 13.53 -18.30 -9.02
N VAL A 221 12.72 -17.30 -9.39
CA VAL A 221 12.32 -16.22 -8.48
C VAL A 221 10.86 -16.37 -8.06
N VAL A 222 9.99 -16.75 -8.99
CA VAL A 222 8.55 -16.78 -8.83
C VAL A 222 8.03 -18.19 -9.04
N ASP A 223 7.60 -18.84 -7.96
CA ASP A 223 6.87 -20.09 -7.99
C ASP A 223 5.38 -19.78 -8.17
N LEU A 224 4.95 -19.67 -9.43
CA LEU A 224 3.56 -19.40 -9.84
C LEU A 224 2.76 -20.71 -9.83
N LYS A 225 1.63 -20.70 -9.13
CA LYS A 225 0.72 -21.84 -8.98
C LYS A 225 -0.39 -21.80 -10.03
N ASP A 226 -1.01 -22.95 -10.26
CA ASP A 226 -2.11 -23.12 -11.22
C ASP A 226 -3.33 -22.24 -10.89
N ASP A 227 -3.53 -21.89 -9.62
CA ASP A 227 -4.60 -20.99 -9.16
C ASP A 227 -4.24 -19.50 -9.27
N GLY A 228 -3.07 -19.17 -9.80
CA GLY A 228 -2.56 -17.81 -9.93
C GLY A 228 -1.92 -17.24 -8.66
N SER A 229 -1.91 -17.99 -7.55
CA SER A 229 -1.12 -17.61 -6.37
C SER A 229 0.38 -17.73 -6.67
N LEU A 230 1.20 -16.93 -6.00
CA LEU A 230 2.64 -16.90 -6.25
C LEU A 230 3.42 -16.95 -4.95
N HIS A 231 4.51 -17.70 -4.96
CA HIS A 231 5.50 -17.70 -3.90
C HIS A 231 6.81 -17.12 -4.42
N LEU A 232 7.37 -16.18 -3.67
CA LEU A 232 8.63 -15.54 -4.02
C LEU A 232 9.78 -16.20 -3.26
N ASP A 233 10.85 -16.58 -3.97
CA ASP A 233 12.08 -17.03 -3.34
C ASP A 233 12.80 -15.85 -2.66
N GLN A 234 12.68 -15.80 -1.34
CA GLN A 234 13.19 -14.72 -0.51
C GLN A 234 14.73 -14.58 -0.56
N ARG A 235 15.46 -15.57 -1.07
CA ARG A 235 16.93 -15.47 -1.24
C ARG A 235 17.33 -14.42 -2.26
N TYR A 236 16.41 -13.97 -3.10
CA TYR A 236 16.63 -12.94 -4.10
C TYR A 236 16.30 -11.52 -3.61
N PHE A 237 15.64 -11.37 -2.46
CA PHE A 237 15.17 -10.08 -1.96
C PHE A 237 15.81 -9.69 -0.63
N ASP A 238 15.95 -8.39 -0.42
CA ASP A 238 16.50 -7.83 0.83
C ASP A 238 15.47 -6.99 1.61
N TYR A 239 14.27 -6.72 1.07
CA TYR A 239 13.30 -5.81 1.71
C TYR A 239 12.77 -6.26 3.07
N CYS A 240 12.94 -7.54 3.43
CA CYS A 240 12.57 -8.05 4.75
C CYS A 240 13.59 -7.70 5.85
N HIS A 241 14.83 -7.35 5.50
CA HIS A 241 15.91 -7.21 6.50
C HIS A 241 17.01 -6.19 6.18
N GLY A 242 17.13 -5.78 4.93
CA GLY A 242 18.09 -4.81 4.42
C GLY A 242 17.50 -3.40 4.27
N LEU A 243 18.28 -2.52 3.64
CA LEU A 243 17.88 -1.17 3.26
C LEU A 243 17.63 -1.05 1.74
N THR A 244 17.62 -2.19 1.05
CA THR A 244 17.51 -2.34 -0.41
C THR A 244 16.42 -3.35 -0.74
N MET A 245 15.90 -3.31 -1.98
CA MET A 245 14.86 -4.26 -2.40
C MET A 245 15.44 -5.60 -2.86
N THR A 246 16.60 -5.59 -3.51
CA THR A 246 17.20 -6.76 -4.19
C THR A 246 18.54 -7.16 -3.56
N SER A 247 18.79 -8.47 -3.53
CA SER A 247 20.02 -9.08 -2.98
C SER A 247 21.12 -9.25 -4.02
N ALA A 248 22.33 -9.61 -3.57
CA ALA A 248 23.43 -9.99 -4.46
C ALA A 248 23.10 -11.21 -5.36
N ARG A 249 22.22 -12.12 -4.93
CA ARG A 249 21.77 -13.26 -5.75
C ARG A 249 20.90 -12.79 -6.92
N PHE A 250 20.06 -11.80 -6.70
CA PHE A 250 19.27 -11.15 -7.75
C PHE A 250 20.18 -10.50 -8.79
N HIS A 251 21.25 -9.84 -8.32
CA HIS A 251 22.22 -9.19 -9.19
C HIS A 251 22.98 -10.21 -10.04
N ALA A 252 23.40 -11.33 -9.43
CA ALA A 252 24.05 -12.42 -10.15
C ALA A 252 23.12 -13.07 -11.19
N LEU A 253 21.86 -13.32 -10.84
CA LEU A 253 20.86 -13.91 -11.73
C LEU A 253 20.64 -13.07 -13.00
N LEU A 254 20.53 -11.75 -12.84
CA LEU A 254 20.26 -10.82 -13.94
C LEU A 254 21.53 -10.28 -14.60
N GLY A 255 22.71 -10.81 -14.25
CA GLY A 255 23.98 -10.49 -14.92
C GLY A 255 24.55 -9.11 -14.61
N GLY A 256 24.22 -8.49 -13.48
CA GLY A 256 24.82 -7.20 -13.10
C GLY A 256 24.22 -6.52 -11.86
N PRO A 257 24.76 -5.37 -11.43
CA PRO A 257 24.18 -4.57 -10.36
C PRO A 257 22.92 -3.82 -10.82
N PRO A 258 22.13 -3.26 -9.88
CA PRO A 258 21.05 -2.34 -10.20
C PRO A 258 21.56 -1.11 -10.96
N ARG A 259 20.72 -0.57 -11.83
CA ARG A 259 20.98 0.66 -12.57
C ARG A 259 21.14 1.83 -11.60
N ARG A 260 22.10 2.72 -11.89
CA ARG A 260 22.26 3.97 -11.12
C ARG A 260 21.11 4.93 -11.44
N PRO A 261 20.47 5.56 -10.44
CA PRO A 261 19.42 6.54 -10.69
C PRO A 261 19.89 7.63 -11.66
N GLU A 262 18.97 8.09 -12.52
CA GLU A 262 19.20 9.12 -13.54
C GLU A 262 20.33 8.83 -14.56
N SER A 263 20.88 7.61 -14.60
CA SER A 263 21.76 7.21 -15.70
C SER A 263 20.97 6.95 -16.99
N PRO A 264 21.61 7.04 -18.18
CA PRO A 264 20.98 6.65 -19.43
C PRO A 264 20.34 5.26 -19.35
N LEU A 265 19.16 5.12 -19.96
CA LEU A 265 18.47 3.83 -20.09
C LEU A 265 19.16 2.99 -21.16
N THR A 266 19.21 1.68 -20.92
CA THR A 266 19.79 0.70 -21.84
C THR A 266 18.73 -0.29 -22.31
N GLN A 267 19.02 -1.05 -23.38
CA GLN A 267 18.13 -2.12 -23.83
C GLN A 267 17.88 -3.15 -22.73
N ARG A 268 18.90 -3.45 -21.90
CA ARG A 268 18.76 -4.34 -20.75
C ARG A 268 17.69 -3.86 -19.76
N ASP A 269 17.60 -2.55 -19.50
CA ASP A 269 16.58 -2.00 -18.59
C ASP A 269 15.17 -2.16 -19.17
N MET A 270 15.04 -2.01 -20.50
CA MET A 270 13.78 -2.20 -21.22
C MET A 270 13.37 -3.67 -21.21
N ASP A 271 14.29 -4.58 -21.49
CA ASP A 271 14.03 -6.02 -21.50
C ASP A 271 13.66 -6.51 -20.09
N LEU A 272 14.30 -5.98 -19.04
CA LEU A 272 13.93 -6.26 -17.65
C LEU A 272 12.51 -5.78 -17.32
N ALA A 273 12.15 -4.58 -17.77
CA ALA A 273 10.80 -4.03 -17.57
C ALA A 273 9.73 -4.80 -18.35
N ALA A 274 10.06 -5.30 -19.55
CA ALA A 274 9.16 -6.12 -20.36
C ALA A 274 8.99 -7.56 -19.81
N SER A 275 9.95 -8.03 -19.02
CA SER A 275 9.97 -9.40 -18.51
C SER A 275 9.20 -9.61 -17.21
N ILE A 276 8.79 -8.52 -16.54
CA ILE A 276 8.09 -8.54 -15.25
C ILE A 276 6.64 -8.12 -15.40
#